data_AF-A0A932S358-F1
#
_entry.id   AF-A0A932S358-F1
#
_cell.length_a   1.000
_cell.length_b   1.000
_cell.length_c   1.000
_cell.angle_alpha   90.00
_cell.angle_beta   90.00
_cell.angle_gamma   90.00
#
_symmetry.space_group_name_H-M   'P 1'
#
loop_
_entity.id
_entity.type
_entity.pdbx_description
1 polymer ?
#
loop_
_entity_poly.entity_id
_entity_poly.type
_entity_poly.pdbx_seq_one_letter_code
_entity_poly.pdbx_strand_id
1 'polypeptide(L)' 'VALGIDLDSEEVESIGGLIMHTLGELPEEGQKISFPQFDAVVKKMNGPRIVLVRIYPKLAQLEEDDF' A
#
# COMPACT_ATOMS: atom_id res chain seq x y z
N VAL A 1 -8.31 -13.42 -3.09
CA VAL A 1 -7.48 -13.34 -1.85
C VAL A 1 -7.28 -11.86 -1.56
N ALA A 2 -7.98 -11.33 -0.56
CA ALA A 2 -7.69 -10.01 -0.01
C ALA A 2 -6.48 -10.16 0.92
N LEU A 3 -5.55 -9.21 0.88
CA LEU A 3 -4.38 -9.19 1.76
C LEU A 3 -4.90 -9.01 3.20
N GLY A 4 -4.69 -9.99 4.08
CA GLY A 4 -5.10 -9.95 5.50
C GLY A 4 -4.21 -9.04 6.33
N ILE A 5 -4.10 -7.78 5.92
CA ILE A 5 -3.31 -6.74 6.57
C ILE A 5 -4.33 -5.80 7.22
N ASP A 6 -4.29 -5.69 8.55
CA ASP A 6 -5.15 -4.77 9.28
C ASP A 6 -4.63 -3.34 9.05
N LEU A 7 -5.37 -2.59 8.24
CA LEU A 7 -5.08 -1.21 7.90
C LEU A 7 -5.95 -0.34 8.81
N ASP A 8 -5.33 0.32 9.80
CA ASP A 8 -5.97 1.30 10.68
C ASP A 8 -6.35 2.57 9.90
N SER A 9 -7.25 2.45 8.93
CA SER A 9 -7.76 3.57 8.16
C SER A 9 -9.28 3.48 8.10
N GLU A 10 -9.93 3.92 9.17
CA GLU A 10 -11.39 3.95 9.33
C GLU A 10 -12.13 4.66 8.17
N GLU A 11 -11.43 5.47 7.36
CA GLU A 11 -11.99 6.19 6.21
C GLU A 11 -11.72 5.57 4.83
N VAL A 12 -10.96 4.47 4.73
CA VAL A 12 -10.41 4.03 3.43
C VAL A 12 -10.67 2.56 3.12
N GLU A 13 -11.58 2.31 2.20
CA GLU A 13 -12.06 0.97 1.83
C GLU A 13 -11.17 0.27 0.77
N SER A 14 -10.10 0.91 0.29
CA SER A 14 -9.23 0.33 -0.74
C SER A 14 -7.77 0.82 -0.67
N ILE A 15 -6.85 -0.02 -1.16
CA ILE A 15 -5.42 0.32 -1.30
C ILE A 15 -5.21 1.59 -2.15
N GLY A 16 -5.99 1.75 -3.22
CA GLY A 16 -5.91 2.94 -4.06
C GLY A 16 -6.30 4.21 -3.28
N GLY A 17 -7.37 4.12 -2.48
CA GLY A 17 -7.76 5.19 -1.58
C GLY A 17 -6.67 5.51 -0.56
N LEU A 18 -6.04 4.49 0.02
CA LEU A 18 -5.00 4.67 1.05
C LEU A 18 -3.80 5.44 0.48
N ILE A 19 -3.36 5.08 -0.73
CA ILE A 19 -2.26 5.76 -1.42
C ILE A 19 -2.63 7.22 -1.69
N MET A 20 -3.83 7.48 -2.21
CA MET A 20 -4.29 8.83 -2.53
C MET A 20 -4.42 9.71 -1.28
N HIS A 21 -4.97 9.15 -0.20
CA HIS A 21 -5.08 9.85 1.10
C HIS A 21 -3.70 10.16 1.68
N THR A 22 -2.76 9.20 1.60
CA THR A 22 -1.39 9.35 2.13
C THR A 22 -0.58 10.40 1.36
N LEU A 23 -0.73 10.45 0.03
CA LEU A 23 0.01 11.39 -0.81
C LEU A 23 -0.62 12.80 -0.84
N GLY A 24 -1.95 12.90 -0.74
CA GLY A 24 -2.68 14.17 -0.92
C GLY A 24 -2.72 14.68 -2.36
N GLU A 25 -2.10 13.95 -3.29
CA GLU A 25 -2.04 14.26 -4.72
C GLU A 25 -2.09 13.00 -5.58
N LEU A 26 -2.16 13.17 -6.91
CA LEU A 26 -2.18 12.04 -7.85
C LEU A 26 -0.79 11.40 -7.94
N PRO A 27 -0.67 10.06 -7.75
CA PRO A 27 0.59 9.37 -7.95
C PRO A 27 0.93 9.19 -9.43
N GLU A 28 2.22 8.98 -9.68
CA GLU A 28 2.74 8.63 -11.00
C GLU A 28 2.91 7.11 -11.18
N GLU A 29 2.81 6.65 -12.43
CA GLU A 29 3.19 5.26 -12.75
C GLU A 29 4.68 5.03 -12.45
N GLY A 30 4.96 3.95 -11.74
CA GLY A 30 6.30 3.61 -11.27
C GLY A 30 6.64 4.14 -9.87
N GLN A 31 5.84 5.07 -9.33
CA GLN A 31 6.06 5.63 -8.00
C GLN A 31 5.95 4.54 -6.92
N LYS A 32 6.94 4.52 -6.04
CA LYS A 32 6.96 3.68 -4.83
C LYS A 32 6.53 4.52 -3.62
N ILE A 33 5.57 4.01 -2.87
CA ILE A 33 5.09 4.55 -1.60
C ILE A 33 5.44 3.54 -0.52
N SER A 34 6.01 4.00 0.58
CA SER A 34 6.43 3.13 1.68
C SER A 34 5.49 3.27 2.85
N PHE A 35 4.93 2.15 3.30
CA PHE A 35 4.11 2.02 4.50
C PHE A 35 4.87 1.22 5.56
N PRO A 36 4.47 1.27 6.85
CA PRO A 36 5.13 0.50 7.90
C PRO A 36 5.17 -1.02 7.61
N GLN A 37 4.07 -1.58 7.10
CA GLN A 37 3.92 -3.02 6.90
C GLN A 37 4.24 -3.49 5.47
N PHE A 38 4.33 -2.59 4.49
CA PHE A 38 4.61 -2.94 3.09
C PHE A 38 5.10 -1.74 2.28
N ASP A 39 5.73 -1.99 1.13
CA ASP A 39 5.84 -0.99 0.06
C ASP A 39 4.76 -1.22 -1.00
N ALA A 40 4.19 -0.13 -1.52
CA ALA A 40 3.30 -0.14 -2.66
C ALA A 40 3.99 0.49 -3.87
N VAL A 41 3.86 -0.11 -5.05
CA VAL A 41 4.33 0.47 -6.31
C VAL A 41 3.17 0.59 -7.27
N VAL A 42 2.87 1.82 -7.70
CA VAL A 42 1.87 2.07 -8.74
C VAL A 42 2.42 1.53 -10.06
N LYS A 43 1.72 0.59 -10.68
CA LYS A 43 2.14 -0.03 -11.94
C LYS A 43 1.33 0.44 -13.13
N LYS A 44 0.09 0.89 -12.90
CA LYS A 44 -0.77 1.40 -13.96
C LYS A 44 -1.78 2.42 -13.42
N MET A 45 -1.89 3.53 -14.13
CA MET A 45 -2.88 4.58 -13.99
C MET A 45 -3.83 4.59 -15.19
N ASN A 46 -5.05 5.08 -15.00
CA ASN A 46 -5.97 5.45 -16.07
C ASN A 46 -6.63 6.77 -15.70
N GLY A 47 -6.08 7.86 -16.23
CA GLY A 47 -6.39 9.20 -15.73
C GLY A 47 -6.10 9.29 -14.23
N PRO A 48 -7.05 9.78 -13.40
CA PRO A 48 -6.85 9.92 -11.96
C PRO A 48 -6.99 8.59 -11.19
N ARG A 49 -7.33 7.49 -11.87
CA ARG A 49 -7.61 6.21 -11.21
C ARG A 49 -6.40 5.29 -11.24
N ILE A 50 -6.00 4.80 -10.07
CA ILE A 50 -5.04 3.71 -9.93
C ILE A 50 -5.70 2.41 -10.39
N VAL A 51 -5.10 1.74 -11.38
CA VAL A 51 -5.61 0.48 -11.97
C VAL A 51 -4.86 -0.72 -11.40
N LEU A 52 -3.56 -0.60 -11.19
CA LEU A 52 -2.72 -1.69 -10.70
C LEU A 52 -1.68 -1.18 -9.71
N VAL A 53 -1.62 -1.84 -8.56
CA VAL A 53 -0.60 -1.65 -7.54
C VAL A 53 0.06 -2.99 -7.27
N ARG A 54 1.39 -2.96 -7.13
CA ARG A 54 2.15 -4.11 -6.62
C ARG A 54 2.55 -3.85 -5.18
N ILE A 55 2.15 -4.76 -4.29
CA ILE A 55 2.49 -4.72 -2.87
C ILE A 55 3.71 -5.60 -2.61
N TYR A 56 4.64 -5.09 -1.82
CA TYR A 56 5.81 -5.80 -1.31
C TYR A 56 5.70 -5.79 0.22
N PRO A 57 5.23 -6.88 0.84
CA PRO A 57 5.16 -6.98 2.29
C PRO A 57 6.55 -6.77 2.90
N LYS A 58 6.62 -5.93 3.92
CA LYS A 58 7.76 -5.91 4.82
C LYS A 58 7.41 -6.98 5.84
N LEU A 59 8.01 -8.17 5.70
CA LEU A 59 7.97 -9.15 6.78
C LEU A 59 8.46 -8.40 8.03
N ALA A 60 7.54 -8.07 8.92
CA ALA A 60 7.91 -7.84 10.30
C ALA A 60 8.76 -9.05 10.67
N GLN A 61 9.96 -8.81 11.18
CA GLN A 61 10.72 -9.83 11.90
C GLN A 61 9.85 -10.20 13.10
N LEU A 62 8.87 -11.07 12.87
CA LEU A 62 8.06 -11.70 13.88
C LEU A 62 8.89 -12.89 14.35
N GLU A 63 9.59 -12.65 15.46
CA GLU A 63 10.04 -13.60 16.47
C GLU A 63 11.16 -14.60 16.09
N GLU A 64 12.40 -14.23 16.42
CA GLU A 64 13.42 -15.12 17.00
C GLU A 64 14.21 -14.31 18.05
N ASP A 65 13.58 -13.93 19.15
CA ASP A 65 14.27 -13.43 20.36
C ASP A 65 13.59 -13.97 21.64
N ASP A 66 13.03 -15.18 21.56
CA ASP A 66 12.52 -15.94 22.71
C ASP A 66 12.85 -17.44 22.49
N PHE A 67 14.11 -17.86 22.65
CA PHE A 67 14.53 -19.21 23.09
C PHE A 67 16.00 -19.26 23.51
#